data_AF-A0A958JZ16-F1
#
_entry.id   AF-A0A958JZ16-F1
#
_cell.length_a   1.000
_cell.length_b   1.000
_cell.length_c   1.000
_cell.angle_alpha   90.00
_cell.angle_beta   90.00
_cell.angle_gamma   90.00
#
_symmetry.space_group_name_H-M   'P 1'
#
loop_
_entity.id
_entity.type
_entity.pdbx_description
1 polymer ?
#
loop_
_entity_poly.entity_id
_entity_poly.type
_entity_poly.pdbx_seq_one_letter_code
_entity_poly.pdbx_strand_id
1 'polypeptide(L)' 'MSSSDEVLVVVSKLKNYIKNTSGMNTSGNVPGKLSELIKGLCESAIENAKKDGRKTVMDRDFGSSCAHSHSEAA' A
#
# COMPACT_ATOMS: atom_id res chain seq x y z
N MET A 1 -11.20 -19.29 3.14
CA MET A 1 -10.25 -18.95 4.21
C MET A 1 -9.95 -17.47 4.09
N SER A 2 -10.53 -16.63 4.96
CA SER A 2 -10.35 -15.17 4.93
C SER A 2 -9.47 -14.78 6.11
N SER A 3 -8.15 -14.85 5.93
CA SER A 3 -7.16 -14.44 6.95
C SER A 3 -6.98 -12.93 6.89
N SER A 4 -7.88 -12.19 7.55
CA SER A 4 -7.88 -10.72 7.49
C SER A 4 -6.73 -10.05 8.24
N ASP A 5 -6.01 -10.74 9.12
CA ASP A 5 -5.02 -10.12 10.02
C ASP A 5 -3.55 -10.39 9.67
N GLU A 6 -3.25 -10.72 8.41
CA GLU A 6 -1.84 -10.83 8.01
C GLU A 6 -1.17 -9.46 7.99
N VAL A 7 -0.26 -9.27 8.94
CA VAL A 7 0.60 -8.09 9.02
C VAL A 7 1.69 -8.23 7.96
N LEU A 8 1.56 -7.48 6.87
CA LEU A 8 2.51 -7.51 5.74
C LEU A 8 3.81 -6.74 6.04
N VAL A 9 3.86 -6.05 7.17
CA VAL A 9 4.99 -5.18 7.56
C VAL A 9 5.77 -5.76 8.74
N VAL A 10 7.09 -5.60 8.71
CA VAL A 10 7.93 -5.95 9.86
C VAL A 10 7.72 -4.92 10.97
N VAL A 11 6.90 -5.27 11.96
CA VAL A 11 6.49 -4.39 13.07
C VAL A 11 7.69 -3.71 13.75
N SER A 12 8.78 -4.44 13.97
CA SER A 12 9.99 -3.90 14.60
C SER A 12 10.63 -2.79 13.77
N LYS A 13 10.69 -2.96 12.43
CA LYS A 13 11.24 -1.92 11.54
C LYS A 13 10.34 -0.69 11.50
N LEU A 14 9.02 -0.89 11.45
CA LEU A 14 8.04 0.20 11.48
C LEU A 14 8.15 1.03 12.77
N LYS A 15 8.12 0.35 13.93
CA LYS A 15 8.23 1.02 15.24
C LYS A 15 9.55 1.77 15.37
N ASN A 16 10.66 1.15 14.96
CA ASN A 16 11.97 1.79 14.99
C ASN A 16 12.03 3.00 14.05
N TYR A 17 11.45 2.91 12.86
CA TYR A 17 11.40 4.03 11.91
C TYR A 17 10.63 5.23 12.49
N ILE A 18 9.44 5.00 13.05
CA ILE A 18 8.62 6.07 13.65
C ILE A 18 9.35 6.69 14.84
N LYS A 19 9.92 5.86 15.72
CA LYS A 19 10.67 6.33 16.90
C LYS A 19 11.91 7.12 16.51
N ASN A 20 12.69 6.67 15.53
CA ASN A 20 13.92 7.35 15.11
C ASN A 20 13.64 8.65 14.34
N THR A 21 12.54 8.70 13.58
CA THR A 21 12.19 9.88 12.77
C THR A 21 11.52 10.97 13.61
N SER A 22 10.68 10.59 14.58
CA SER A 22 9.79 11.54 15.27
C SER A 22 9.86 11.49 16.80
N GLY A 23 10.59 10.52 17.38
CA GLY A 23 10.58 10.27 18.83
C GLY A 23 9.27 9.67 19.36
N MET A 24 8.28 9.41 18.49
CA MET A 24 6.96 8.95 18.89
C MET A 24 6.88 7.44 19.15
N ASN A 25 5.99 7.05 20.06
CA ASN A 25 5.59 5.67 20.27
C ASN A 25 4.47 5.28 19.30
N THR A 26 4.50 4.04 18.82
CA THR A 26 3.49 3.50 17.89
C THR A 26 2.51 2.60 18.64
N SER A 27 1.20 2.84 18.51
CA SER A 27 0.18 1.98 19.13
C SER A 27 0.12 0.60 18.49
N GLY A 28 -0.33 -0.40 19.27
CA GLY A 28 -0.34 -1.81 18.85
C GLY A 28 -1.24 -2.13 17.65
N ASN A 29 -2.21 -1.26 17.36
CA ASN A 29 -3.15 -1.38 16.23
C ASN A 29 -2.63 -0.80 14.89
N VAL A 30 -1.57 0.02 14.91
CA VAL A 30 -1.02 0.64 13.68
C VAL A 30 -0.56 -0.40 12.65
N PRO A 31 0.14 -1.49 13.03
CA PRO A 31 0.59 -2.47 12.04
C PRO A 31 -0.55 -3.13 11.27
N GLY A 32 -1.67 -3.42 11.94
CA GLY A 32 -2.87 -3.95 11.30
C GLY A 32 -3.42 -2.97 10.27
N LYS A 33 -3.60 -1.69 10.68
CA LYS A 33 -4.11 -0.66 9.78
C LYS A 33 -3.21 -0.41 8.58
N LEU A 34 -1.89 -0.38 8.78
CA LEU A 34 -0.94 -0.22 7.69
C LEU A 34 -0.98 -1.41 6.72
N SER A 35 -1.21 -2.62 7.22
CA SER A 35 -1.32 -3.82 6.40
C SER A 35 -2.57 -3.80 5.52
N GLU A 36 -3.71 -3.32 6.03
CA GLU A 36 -4.91 -3.06 5.21
C GLU A 36 -4.61 -2.09 4.05
N LEU A 37 -3.90 -0.99 4.34
CA LEU A 37 -3.55 0.00 3.30
C LEU A 37 -2.63 -0.61 2.23
N ILE A 38 -1.63 -1.38 2.65
CA ILE A 38 -0.72 -2.07 1.72
C ILE A 38 -1.48 -3.09 0.87
N LYS A 39 -2.44 -3.83 1.45
CA LYS A 39 -3.30 -4.76 0.68
C LYS A 39 -4.03 -4.03 -0.45
N GLY A 40 -4.71 -2.93 -0.16
CA GLY A 40 -5.42 -2.14 -1.19
C GLY A 40 -4.49 -1.58 -2.27
N LEU A 41 -3.29 -1.14 -1.90
CA LEU A 41 -2.27 -0.69 -2.86
C LEU A 41 -1.79 -1.85 -3.74
N CYS A 42 -1.53 -3.03 -3.17
CA CYS A 42 -1.14 -4.22 -3.91
C CYS A 42 -2.24 -4.70 -4.86
N GLU A 43 -3.50 -4.71 -4.44
CA GLU A 43 -4.64 -5.08 -5.29
C GLU A 43 -4.72 -4.16 -6.51
N SER A 44 -4.64 -2.85 -6.30
CA SER A 44 -4.64 -1.85 -7.38
C SER A 44 -3.45 -2.06 -8.33
N ALA A 45 -2.26 -2.32 -7.79
CA ALA A 45 -1.06 -2.57 -8.59
C ALA A 45 -1.17 -3.88 -9.40
N ILE A 46 -1.75 -4.93 -8.82
CA ILE A 46 -2.04 -6.19 -9.51
C ILE A 46 -3.02 -5.97 -10.66
N GLU A 47 -4.08 -5.19 -10.46
CA GLU A 47 -5.02 -4.85 -11.52
C GLU A 47 -4.36 -4.08 -12.65
N ASN A 48 -3.51 -3.10 -12.35
CA ASN A 48 -2.76 -2.35 -13.34
C ASN A 48 -1.82 -3.25 -14.15
N ALA A 49 -1.08 -4.14 -13.49
CA ALA A 49 -0.23 -5.12 -14.16
C ALA A 49 -1.03 -6.06 -15.07
N LYS A 50 -2.20 -6.53 -14.60
CA LYS A 50 -3.10 -7.38 -15.40
C LYS A 50 -3.65 -6.65 -16.62
N LYS A 51 -4.04 -5.37 -16.48
CA LYS A 51 -4.51 -4.53 -17.60
C LYS A 51 -3.44 -4.36 -18.67
N ASP A 52 -2.19 -4.30 -18.26
CA ASP A 52 -1.02 -4.22 -19.15
C ASP A 52 -0.57 -5.60 -19.68
N GLY A 53 -1.32 -6.67 -19.41
CA GLY A 53 -1.02 -8.04 -19.87
C GLY A 53 0.20 -8.68 -19.20
N ARG A 54 0.71 -8.09 -18.12
CA ARG A 54 1.88 -8.58 -17.38
C ARG A 54 1.49 -9.49 -16.22
N LYS A 55 2.37 -10.44 -15.88
CA LYS A 55 2.29 -11.29 -14.67
C LYS A 55 3.17 -10.78 -13.53
N THR A 56 3.88 -9.68 -13.75
CA THR A 56 4.81 -9.09 -12.80
C THR A 56 4.34 -7.68 -12.45
N VAL A 57 4.09 -7.46 -11.16
CA VAL A 57 3.82 -6.12 -10.61
C VAL A 57 5.15 -5.36 -10.58
N MET A 58 5.14 -4.15 -11.12
CA MET A 58 6.29 -3.26 -11.21
C MET A 58 6.03 -1.97 -10.42
N ASP A 59 7.09 -1.22 -10.10
CA ASP A 59 6.99 0.01 -9.30
C ASP A 59 5.99 1.03 -9.89
N ARG A 60 5.88 1.09 -11.23
CA ARG A 60 4.92 1.95 -11.95
C ARG A 60 3.45 1.64 -11.64
N ASP A 61 3.15 0.40 -11.25
CA ASP A 61 1.79 -0.04 -10.97
C ASP A 61 1.29 0.55 -9.64
N PHE A 62 2.21 0.92 -8.73
CA PHE A 62 1.93 1.61 -7.46
C PHE A 62 1.85 3.13 -7.59
N GLY A 63 2.33 3.71 -8.69
CA GLY A 63 2.32 5.15 -8.96
C GLY A 63 1.15 5.63 -9.81
N SER A 64 0.30 4.71 -10.29
CA SER A 64 -0.81 5.01 -11.19
C SER A 64 -2.06 5.46 -10.42
N SER A 65 -1.90 6.34 -9.42
CA SER A 65 -3.03 7.15 -8.98
C SER A 65 -3.29 8.19 -10.05
N CYS A 66 -4.27 7.92 -10.91
CA CYS A 66 -5.11 8.92 -11.54
C CYS A 66 -4.38 10.16 -12.12
N ALA A 67 -3.84 10.03 -13.34
CA ALA A 67 -3.74 11.15 -14.27
C ALA A 67 -5.03 11.25 -15.12
N HIS A 68 -6.20 11.23 -14.46
CA HIS A 68 -7.49 11.60 -15.04
C HIS A 68 -8.26 12.48 -14.05
N SER A 69 -7.65 13.58 -13.63
CA SER A 69 -8.38 14.83 -13.53
C SER A 69 -8.09 15.63 -14.80
N HIS A 70 -9.18 16.03 -15.47
CA HIS A 70 -9.28 16.84 -16.69
C HIS A 70 -9.24 16.09 -18.04
N SER A 71 -10.37 15.48 -18.39
CA SER A 71 -10.93 15.66 -19.74
C SER A 71 -12.05 16.70 -19.64
N GLU A 72 -11.77 17.87 -20.17
CA GLU A 72 -12.68 18.98 -20.44
C GLU A 72 -13.54 18.67 -21.68
N ALA A 73 -14.84 18.94 -21.62
CA ALA A 73 -15.76 19.24 -22.74
C ALA A 73 -17.14 19.56 -22.10
N ALA A 74 -17.50 20.83 -21.95
CA ALA A 74 -18.20 21.67 -22.95
C ALA A 74 -19.66 21.25 -23.15
#